data_AF-A0A9D5PVB0-F1
#
_entry.id   AF-A0A9D5PVB0-F1
#
_cell.length_a   1.000
_cell.length_b   1.000
_cell.length_c   1.000
_cell.angle_alpha   90.00
_cell.angle_beta   90.00
_cell.angle_gamma   90.00
#
_symmetry.space_group_name_H-M   'P 1'
#
loop_
_entity.id
_entity.type
_entity.pdbx_description
1 polymer ?
#
loop_
_entity_poly.entity_id
_entity_poly.type
_entity_poly.pdbx_seq_one_letter_code
_entity_poly.pdbx_strand_id
1 'polypeptide(L)'
;MADTEKIVQEEAKAPGKYTLDYALEQLEKLAANDGCIAEAVKAIKAIEPAKGPGDIAGANKAESIAKVIQCRETTNQKLIEFYTGMVNDLKPQSEAEKQAKFLAWVKECTTNVKFDDPVRDLTEFGELWKQMNS
;
A
#
# COMPACT_ATOMS: atom_id res chain seq x y z
N MET A 1 -34.92 30.99 31.38
CA MET A 1 -33.62 31.01 32.07
C MET A 1 -33.21 29.57 32.24
N ALA A 2 -32.02 29.23 31.72
CA ALA A 2 -31.19 28.05 32.05
C ALA A 2 -31.79 26.65 31.79
N ASP A 3 -31.12 25.67 31.18
CA ASP A 3 -29.77 25.61 30.62
C ASP A 3 -29.67 24.41 29.67
N THR A 4 -28.72 24.55 28.75
CA THR A 4 -28.33 23.62 27.70
C THR A 4 -27.31 22.63 28.28
N GLU A 5 -27.48 21.32 28.09
CA GLU A 5 -26.37 20.35 28.17
C GLU A 5 -26.82 19.02 27.53
N LYS A 6 -26.52 18.80 26.24
CA LYS A 6 -25.36 18.02 25.75
C LYS A 6 -25.11 16.73 26.54
N ILE A 7 -25.52 15.60 25.98
CA ILE A 7 -24.63 14.45 25.80
C ILE A 7 -24.88 13.92 24.39
N VAL A 8 -24.10 14.45 23.45
CA VAL A 8 -23.86 13.78 22.17
C VAL A 8 -23.17 12.47 22.52
N GLN A 9 -23.83 11.35 22.25
CA GLN A 9 -23.19 10.05 22.31
C GLN A 9 -22.12 10.01 21.23
N GLU A 10 -20.87 10.20 21.66
CA GLU A 10 -19.70 9.85 20.90
C GLU A 10 -19.70 8.31 20.83
N GLU A 11 -20.29 7.78 19.76
CA GLU A 11 -20.07 6.40 19.36
C GLU A 11 -18.57 6.27 19.05
N ALA A 12 -17.80 5.81 20.03
CA ALA A 12 -16.46 5.28 19.83
C ALA A 12 -16.57 4.04 18.92
N LYS A 13 -16.66 4.29 17.61
CA LYS A 13 -16.61 3.28 16.57
C LYS A 13 -15.29 2.55 16.74
N ALA A 14 -15.34 1.27 17.11
CA ALA A 14 -14.17 0.39 17.10
C ALA A 14 -13.40 0.64 15.79
N PRO A 15 -12.05 0.76 15.82
CA PRO A 15 -11.28 1.12 14.64
C PRO A 15 -11.67 0.16 13.53
N GLY A 16 -12.40 0.69 12.55
CA GLY A 16 -12.92 -0.11 11.46
C GLY A 16 -11.73 -0.74 10.77
N LYS A 17 -11.70 -2.07 10.67
CA LYS A 17 -10.79 -2.70 9.71
C LYS A 17 -11.06 -2.04 8.35
N TYR A 18 -10.00 -1.77 7.59
CA TYR A 18 -10.06 -1.10 6.29
C TYR A 18 -10.34 0.41 6.29
N THR A 19 -9.80 1.15 7.27
CA THR A 19 -9.71 2.62 7.21
C THR A 19 -8.31 3.08 6.80
N LEU A 20 -8.19 4.36 6.39
CA LEU A 20 -6.90 4.97 6.08
C LEU A 20 -5.97 4.93 7.31
N ASP A 21 -6.49 5.31 8.48
CA ASP A 21 -5.74 5.29 9.74
C ASP A 21 -5.26 3.88 10.08
N TYR A 22 -6.12 2.87 9.90
CA TYR A 22 -5.73 1.48 10.08
C TYR A 22 -4.62 1.07 9.10
N ALA A 23 -4.71 1.45 7.82
CA ALA A 23 -3.69 1.16 6.81
C ALA A 23 -2.32 1.73 7.21
N LEU A 24 -2.30 2.98 7.66
CA LEU A 24 -1.09 3.67 8.09
C LEU A 24 -0.51 3.02 9.35
N GLU A 25 -1.35 2.70 10.33
CA GLU A 25 -0.93 2.01 11.55
C GLU A 25 -0.29 0.63 11.25
N GLN A 26 -0.85 -0.13 10.30
CA GLN A 26 -0.26 -1.42 9.90
C GLN A 26 1.07 -1.25 9.17
N LEU A 27 1.23 -0.22 8.34
CA LEU A 27 2.50 0.10 7.70
C LEU A 27 3.58 0.46 8.72
N GLU A 28 3.25 1.27 9.73
CA GLU A 28 4.17 1.59 10.83
C GLU A 28 4.59 0.36 11.62
N LYS A 29 3.64 -0.54 11.93
CA LYS A 29 3.94 -1.82 12.60
C LYS A 29 4.86 -2.72 11.78
N LEU A 30 4.66 -2.78 10.47
CA LEU A 30 5.52 -3.55 9.57
C LEU A 30 6.92 -2.94 9.49
N ALA A 31 7.03 -1.61 9.44
CA ALA A 31 8.30 -0.90 9.41
C ALA A 31 9.10 -1.05 10.71
N ALA A 32 8.43 -1.16 11.86
CA ALA A 32 9.08 -1.36 13.15
C ALA A 32 9.46 -2.83 13.45
N ASN A 33 9.05 -3.78 12.60
CA ASN A 33 9.24 -5.20 12.85
C ASN A 33 10.59 -5.71 12.32
N ASP A 34 11.64 -5.51 13.11
CA ASP A 34 13.01 -5.97 12.81
C ASP A 34 13.41 -7.27 13.54
N GLY A 35 12.50 -7.82 14.36
CA GLY A 35 12.81 -8.93 15.27
C GLY A 35 13.33 -10.19 14.55
N CYS A 36 12.79 -10.49 13.36
CA CYS A 36 13.20 -11.65 12.56
C CYS A 36 14.68 -11.57 12.15
N ILE A 37 15.18 -10.38 11.80
CA ILE A 37 16.57 -10.19 11.39
C ILE A 37 17.51 -10.37 12.60
N ALA A 38 17.16 -9.80 13.74
CA ALA A 38 17.93 -9.94 14.97
C ALA A 38 18.04 -11.42 15.41
N GLU A 39 16.93 -12.16 15.37
CA GLU A 39 16.90 -13.59 15.66
C GLU A 39 17.71 -14.41 14.65
N ALA A 40 17.60 -14.10 13.36
CA ALA A 40 18.36 -14.79 12.33
C ALA A 40 19.87 -14.56 12.48
N VAL A 41 20.31 -13.33 12.78
CA VAL A 41 21.71 -13.02 13.07
C VAL A 41 22.20 -13.81 14.29
N LYS A 42 21.38 -13.91 15.35
CA LYS A 42 21.69 -14.74 16.53
C LYS A 42 21.81 -16.21 16.16
N ALA A 43 20.91 -16.73 15.32
CA ALA A 43 20.90 -18.12 14.88
C ALA A 43 22.12 -18.45 14.01
N ILE A 44 22.53 -17.53 13.12
CA ILE A 44 23.74 -17.67 12.30
C ILE A 44 25.00 -17.65 13.16
N LYS A 45 25.11 -16.76 14.15
CA LYS A 45 26.23 -16.73 15.09
C LYS A 45 26.38 -18.01 15.92
N ALA A 46 25.27 -18.73 16.13
CA ALA A 46 25.24 -20.01 16.84
C ALA A 46 25.52 -21.22 15.92
N ILE A 47 25.85 -21.02 14.65
CA ILE A 47 26.31 -22.09 13.77
C ILE A 47 27.76 -22.41 14.14
N GLU A 48 28.00 -23.65 14.58
CA GLU A 48 29.36 -24.12 14.87
C GLU A 48 30.22 -24.11 13.59
N PRO A 49 31.51 -23.78 13.68
CA PRO A 49 32.44 -23.91 12.56
C PRO A 49 32.49 -25.36 12.08
N ALA A 50 32.70 -25.55 10.77
CA ALA A 50 32.86 -26.87 10.18
C ALA A 50 33.95 -27.68 10.91
N LYS A 51 33.62 -28.89 11.36
CA LYS A 51 34.54 -29.74 12.15
C LYS A 51 35.52 -30.55 11.29
N GLY A 52 35.41 -30.47 9.96
CA GLY A 52 36.31 -31.11 9.01
C GLY A 52 35.88 -30.98 7.55
N PRO A 53 36.70 -31.46 6.60
CA PRO A 53 36.36 -31.49 5.18
C PRO A 53 35.09 -32.32 4.94
N GLY A 54 34.09 -31.75 4.28
CA GLY A 54 32.81 -32.40 4.00
C GLY A 54 31.69 -32.14 5.02
N ASP A 55 31.95 -31.37 6.08
CA ASP A 55 30.90 -30.93 7.01
C ASP A 55 30.04 -29.81 6.38
N ILE A 56 28.91 -30.20 5.81
CA ILE A 56 27.94 -29.31 5.16
C ILE A 56 26.81 -28.86 6.09
N ALA A 57 26.78 -29.33 7.35
CA ALA A 57 25.65 -29.08 8.25
C ALA A 57 25.50 -27.59 8.57
N GLY A 58 26.61 -26.89 8.78
CA GLY A 58 26.62 -25.44 9.00
C GLY A 58 26.10 -24.65 7.79
N ALA A 59 26.49 -25.06 6.58
CA ALA A 59 26.03 -24.44 5.34
C ALA A 59 24.52 -24.64 5.13
N ASN A 60 24.02 -25.86 5.32
CA ASN A 60 22.59 -26.18 5.19
C ASN A 60 21.74 -25.40 6.20
N LYS A 61 22.24 -25.24 7.44
CA LYS A 61 21.57 -24.46 8.48
C LYS A 61 21.53 -22.97 8.11
N ALA A 62 22.64 -22.41 7.62
CA ALA A 62 22.67 -21.03 7.14
C ALA A 62 21.72 -20.80 5.96
N GLU A 63 21.68 -21.73 5.00
CA GLU A 63 20.76 -21.67 3.85
C GLU A 63 19.28 -21.73 4.30
N SER A 64 18.97 -22.58 5.27
CA SER A 64 17.61 -22.69 5.82
C SER A 64 17.18 -21.39 6.50
N ILE A 65 18.09 -20.75 7.26
CA ILE A 65 17.83 -19.44 7.88
C ILE A 65 17.61 -18.38 6.79
N ALA A 66 18.44 -18.37 5.74
CA ALA A 66 18.30 -17.44 4.62
C ALA A 66 16.94 -17.60 3.92
N LYS A 67 16.48 -18.85 3.69
CA LYS A 67 15.15 -19.14 3.12
C LYS A 67 14.02 -18.62 4.00
N VAL A 68 14.10 -18.79 5.31
CA VAL A 68 13.07 -18.26 6.24
C VAL A 68 13.00 -16.74 6.17
N ILE A 69 14.14 -16.05 6.20
CA ILE A 69 14.20 -14.59 6.04
C ILE A 69 13.57 -14.19 4.69
N GLN A 70 13.96 -14.85 3.60
CA GLN A 70 13.45 -14.53 2.26
C GLN A 70 11.93 -14.69 2.17
N CYS A 71 11.38 -15.78 2.70
CA CYS A 71 9.93 -16.00 2.74
C CYS A 71 9.22 -14.93 3.56
N ARG A 72 9.81 -14.53 4.70
CA ARG A 72 9.29 -13.47 5.56
C ARG A 72 9.30 -12.12 4.84
N GLU A 73 10.42 -11.74 4.23
CA GLU A 73 10.53 -10.47 3.51
C GLU A 73 9.60 -10.43 2.29
N THR A 74 9.46 -11.54 1.57
CA THR A 74 8.46 -11.67 0.50
C THR A 74 7.05 -11.41 1.01
N THR A 75 6.71 -11.96 2.18
CA THR A 75 5.39 -11.76 2.80
C THR A 75 5.20 -10.30 3.21
N ASN A 76 6.22 -9.70 3.82
CA ASN A 76 6.20 -8.29 4.21
C ASN A 76 6.02 -7.36 3.00
N GLN A 77 6.72 -7.62 1.90
CA GLN A 77 6.55 -6.86 0.65
C GLN A 77 5.10 -6.92 0.16
N LYS A 78 4.49 -8.11 0.13
CA LYS A 78 3.08 -8.27 -0.24
C LYS A 78 2.12 -7.52 0.70
N LEU A 79 2.41 -7.48 2.01
CA LEU A 79 1.62 -6.72 2.97
C LEU A 79 1.77 -5.20 2.76
N ILE A 80 2.99 -4.73 2.50
CA ILE A 80 3.26 -3.32 2.17
C ILE A 80 2.50 -2.92 0.90
N GLU A 81 2.56 -3.74 -0.15
CA GLU A 81 1.81 -3.52 -1.39
C GLU A 81 0.30 -3.43 -1.12
N PHE A 82 -0.24 -4.37 -0.35
CA PHE A 82 -1.66 -4.39 0.03
C PHE A 82 -2.07 -3.11 0.77
N TYR A 83 -1.37 -2.74 1.84
CA TYR A 83 -1.72 -1.56 2.63
C TYR A 83 -1.47 -0.25 1.86
N THR A 84 -0.45 -0.20 1.01
CA THR A 84 -0.22 0.95 0.12
C THR A 84 -1.36 1.10 -0.90
N GLY A 85 -1.85 0.00 -1.47
CA GLY A 85 -3.03 -0.01 -2.31
C GLY A 85 -4.25 0.55 -1.58
N MET A 86 -4.50 0.07 -0.37
CA MET A 86 -5.60 0.57 0.48
C MET A 86 -5.47 2.06 0.79
N VAL A 87 -4.25 2.55 1.07
CA VAL A 87 -3.98 3.97 1.25
C VAL A 87 -4.30 4.76 -0.02
N ASN A 88 -3.91 4.28 -1.19
CA ASN A 88 -4.17 4.95 -2.47
C ASN A 88 -5.67 5.00 -2.81
N ASP A 89 -6.41 3.96 -2.47
CA ASP A 89 -7.85 3.88 -2.70
C ASP A 89 -8.65 4.76 -1.73
N LEU A 90 -8.20 4.86 -0.48
CA LEU A 90 -8.89 5.62 0.58
C LEU A 90 -8.46 7.08 0.66
N LYS A 91 -7.29 7.44 0.10
CA LYS A 91 -6.84 8.83 0.06
C LYS A 91 -7.83 9.66 -0.76
N PRO A 92 -8.29 10.81 -0.23
CA PRO A 92 -9.13 11.71 -0.99
C PRO A 92 -8.35 12.17 -2.23
N GLN A 93 -8.85 11.78 -3.42
CA GLN A 93 -8.26 12.20 -4.68
C GLN A 93 -8.52 13.68 -4.88
N SER A 94 -7.48 14.42 -5.25
CA SER A 94 -7.62 15.80 -5.65
C SER A 94 -8.49 15.90 -6.90
N GLU A 95 -9.23 17.00 -7.06
CA GLU A 95 -10.01 17.24 -8.29
C GLU A 95 -9.13 17.22 -9.55
N ALA A 96 -7.88 17.65 -9.43
CA ALA A 96 -6.88 17.54 -10.49
C ALA A 96 -6.60 16.09 -10.90
N GLU A 97 -6.50 15.16 -9.95
CA GLU A 97 -6.28 13.73 -10.24
C GLU A 97 -7.52 13.08 -10.87
N LYS A 98 -8.72 13.42 -10.39
CA LYS A 98 -9.98 12.93 -10.98
C LYS A 98 -10.13 13.43 -12.42
N GLN A 99 -9.90 14.72 -12.63
CA GLN A 99 -9.92 15.33 -13.96
C GLN A 99 -8.87 14.71 -14.89
N ALA A 100 -7.65 14.48 -14.41
CA ALA A 100 -6.59 13.85 -15.21
C ALA A 100 -6.96 12.42 -15.63
N LYS A 101 -7.52 11.61 -14.71
CA LYS A 101 -8.01 10.25 -15.02
C LYS A 101 -9.14 10.28 -16.04
N PHE A 102 -10.10 11.19 -15.88
CA PHE A 102 -11.20 11.36 -16.83
C PHE A 102 -10.67 11.71 -18.23
N LEU A 103 -9.78 12.69 -18.35
CA LEU A 103 -9.20 13.08 -19.64
C LEU A 103 -8.37 11.95 -20.29
N ALA A 104 -7.66 11.16 -19.48
CA ALA A 104 -6.93 9.98 -19.97
C ALA A 104 -7.88 8.92 -20.53
N TRP A 105 -8.99 8.63 -19.83
CA TRP A 105 -10.03 7.72 -20.30
C TRP A 105 -10.71 8.22 -21.58
N VAL A 106 -11.08 9.51 -21.64
CA VAL A 106 -11.66 10.12 -22.85
C VAL A 106 -10.71 9.96 -24.04
N LYS A 107 -9.40 10.21 -23.84
CA LYS A 107 -8.38 10.03 -24.86
C LYS A 107 -8.31 8.59 -25.37
N GLU A 108 -8.35 7.60 -24.47
CA GLU A 108 -8.36 6.19 -24.84
C GLU A 108 -9.60 5.82 -25.68
N CYS A 109 -10.78 6.30 -25.27
CA CYS A 109 -12.02 6.11 -26.01
C CYS A 109 -11.98 6.77 -27.39
N THR A 110 -11.41 7.96 -27.53
CA THR A 110 -11.34 8.67 -28.81
C THR A 110 -10.27 8.13 -29.76
N THR A 111 -9.19 7.54 -29.25
CA THR A 111 -8.18 6.86 -30.09
C THR A 111 -8.68 5.56 -30.73
N ASN A 112 -9.67 4.89 -30.12
CA ASN A 112 -10.23 3.63 -30.63
C ASN A 112 -11.42 3.82 -31.57
N VAL A 113 -11.86 5.07 -31.80
CA VAL A 113 -12.94 5.40 -32.73
C VAL A 113 -12.34 6.12 -33.94
N LYS A 114 -12.50 5.54 -35.13
CA LYS A 114 -12.27 6.26 -36.38
C LYS A 114 -13.41 7.27 -36.53
N PHE A 115 -13.23 8.46 -35.99
CA PHE A 115 -14.08 9.59 -36.31
C PHE A 115 -13.64 10.12 -37.68
N ASP A 116 -14.59 10.25 -38.62
CA ASP A 116 -14.40 10.95 -39.91
C ASP A 116 -14.30 12.48 -39.73
N ASP A 117 -14.35 12.97 -38.49
CA ASP A 117 -14.38 14.38 -38.09
C ASP A 117 -13.11 14.70 -37.27
N PRO A 118 -12.47 15.86 -37.45
CA PRO A 118 -11.16 16.13 -36.89
C PRO A 118 -11.25 16.23 -35.36
N VAL A 119 -10.56 15.28 -34.70
CA VAL A 119 -10.09 15.29 -33.30
C VAL A 119 -10.78 16.35 -32.42
N ARG A 120 -11.82 15.96 -31.68
CA ARG A 120 -12.32 16.77 -30.56
C ARG A 120 -11.15 17.02 -29.60
N ASP A 121 -10.79 18.27 -29.42
CA ASP A 121 -9.69 18.69 -28.56
C ASP A 121 -9.98 18.28 -27.10
N LEU A 122 -8.99 17.72 -26.41
CA LEU A 122 -9.10 17.36 -24.99
C LEU A 122 -9.36 18.59 -24.11
N THR A 123 -9.04 19.79 -24.60
CA THR A 123 -9.33 21.07 -23.95
C THR A 123 -10.83 21.28 -23.72
N GLU A 124 -11.69 20.91 -24.68
CA GLU A 124 -13.16 21.05 -24.56
C GLU A 124 -13.71 20.18 -23.43
N PHE A 125 -13.20 18.95 -23.30
CA PHE A 125 -13.56 18.05 -22.20
C PHE A 125 -13.08 18.57 -20.84
N GLY A 126 -11.94 19.28 -20.82
CA GLY A 126 -11.44 19.95 -19.62
C GLY A 126 -12.36 21.08 -19.14
N GLU A 127 -12.98 21.80 -20.06
CA GLU A 127 -13.96 22.86 -19.75
C GLU A 127 -15.31 22.28 -19.31
N LEU A 128 -15.79 21.22 -19.96
CA LEU A 128 -17.01 20.51 -19.56
C LEU A 128 -16.90 19.94 -18.14
N TRP A 129 -15.75 19.36 -17.77
CA TRP A 129 -15.52 18.89 -16.40
C TRP A 129 -15.65 20.01 -15.37
N LYS A 130 -15.13 21.21 -15.67
CA LYS A 130 -15.25 22.37 -14.79
C LYS A 130 -16.69 22.85 -14.65
N GLN A 131 -17.49 22.79 -15.72
CA GLN A 131 -18.92 23.17 -15.66
C GLN A 131 -19.76 22.17 -14.85
N MET A 132 -19.44 20.88 -14.91
CA MET A 132 -20.18 19.84 -14.17
C MET A 132 -19.89 19.80 -12.67
N ASN A 133 -18.72 20.28 -12.25
CA ASN A 133 -18.27 20.25 -10.85
C ASN A 133 -18.15 21.68 -10.24
N SER A 134 -18.70 22.69 -10.92
CA SER A 134 -18.88 24.06 -10.42
C SER A 134 -20.23 24.23 -9.73
#